data_AF-A0A837G4M6-F1
#
_entry.id   AF-A0A837G4M6-F1
#
_cell.length_a   1.000
_cell.length_b   1.000
_cell.length_c   1.000
_cell.angle_alpha   90.00
_cell.angle_beta   90.00
_cell.angle_gamma   90.00
#
_symmetry.space_group_name_H-M   'P 1'
#
loop_
_entity.id
_entity.type
_entity.pdbx_description
1 polymer ?
#
loop_
_entity_poly.entity_id
_entity_poly.type
_entity_poly.pdbx_seq_one_letter_code
_entity_poly.pdbx_strand_id
1 'polypeptide(L)'
;MITDYAKYLSSELPNYWGEIKTSWKSPESGKYIYLELTSGHPFLKHVEDFVNENISARKVVSPTAENARMHYAYEMKNNPQNSEMIVSRMTRRMKEGKGDVKPPESANISIRSLKIIYNKELLATYKAFLNTNYSLGENSANKIGATKFQSKFQNDTEYTDFCAPVLNRRNGELMLFHGTSPYIGDLIAGGGFRPDLGKKNAKTGCYGMLGQGAYFSDNFSKIMTYSTCPQCGDYRCFCRNNTGRKFSKTALISRVCLGHSKLFPHLIHKAIPFTSARNDFRKVSSDHAKELGYDSVISRGTNNNFWNISSGNNEFMITGASQAYPEIIFDYVIGEDNVSDNNYFINLISGALAKYDGATKFRQSSQSKHAVKTLKNLVTRRESDKLVTAVNYYMSVSIKNSVLASQYGNPLKPGSRLHKMLQTAMVESGAYQDY
;
A
#
# COMPACT_ATOMS: atom_id res chain seq x y z
N MET A 1 21.61 6.19 14.51
CA MET A 1 20.93 6.26 15.83
C MET A 1 21.26 7.63 16.40
N ILE A 2 20.28 8.34 16.92
CA ILE A 2 20.48 9.72 17.41
C ILE A 2 21.37 9.66 18.65
N THR A 3 22.58 10.21 18.54
CA THR A 3 23.62 10.12 19.59
C THR A 3 23.37 11.09 20.75
N ASP A 4 22.94 12.32 20.45
CA ASP A 4 22.52 13.32 21.43
C ASP A 4 21.00 13.49 21.40
N TYR A 5 20.32 12.60 22.13
CA TYR A 5 18.86 12.57 22.13
C TYR A 5 18.24 13.77 22.85
N ALA A 6 18.90 14.32 23.87
CA ALA A 6 18.43 15.49 24.59
C ALA A 6 18.41 16.73 23.68
N LYS A 7 19.48 16.92 22.88
CA LYS A 7 19.52 17.97 21.86
C LYS A 7 18.50 17.75 20.75
N TYR A 8 18.26 16.50 20.33
CA TYR A 8 17.20 16.20 19.37
C TYR A 8 15.82 16.58 19.90
N LEU A 9 15.51 16.29 21.17
CA LEU A 9 14.23 16.64 21.79
C LEU A 9 14.03 18.16 21.90
N SER A 10 15.11 18.94 22.05
CA SER A 10 15.06 20.41 22.13
C SER A 10 15.18 21.11 20.77
N SER A 11 15.59 20.41 19.71
CA SER A 11 15.59 20.95 18.35
C SER A 11 14.17 21.34 17.92
N GLU A 12 14.02 22.27 16.97
CA GLU A 12 12.72 22.49 16.32
C GLU A 12 12.52 21.46 15.20
N LEU A 13 13.54 21.23 14.36
CA LEU A 13 13.49 20.42 13.15
C LEU A 13 14.53 19.29 13.15
N PRO A 14 14.28 18.18 12.43
CA PRO A 14 15.31 17.16 12.16
C PRO A 14 16.53 17.75 11.43
N ASN A 15 17.73 17.25 11.75
CA ASN A 15 18.99 17.78 11.22
C ASN A 15 19.07 17.69 9.68
N TYR A 16 18.73 16.54 9.10
CA TYR A 16 18.84 16.32 7.64
C TYR A 16 17.93 17.25 6.81
N TRP A 17 16.93 17.89 7.40
CA TRP A 17 16.11 18.86 6.66
C TRP A 17 16.92 20.07 6.22
N GLY A 18 17.89 20.50 7.03
CA GLY A 18 18.82 21.58 6.66
C GLY A 18 19.84 21.17 5.60
N GLU A 19 20.07 19.87 5.42
CA GLU A 19 20.97 19.31 4.41
C GLU A 19 20.32 19.30 3.00
N ILE A 20 18.99 19.44 2.93
CA ILE A 20 18.22 19.41 1.69
C ILE A 20 18.03 20.83 1.16
N LYS A 21 18.80 21.18 0.13
CA LYS A 21 18.81 22.50 -0.52
C LYS A 21 17.61 22.68 -1.46
N THR A 22 16.41 22.85 -0.92
CA THR A 22 15.20 23.17 -1.70
C THR A 22 14.26 24.12 -0.94
N SER A 23 13.17 24.57 -1.56
CA SER A 23 12.24 25.55 -1.00
C SER A 23 10.95 24.92 -0.50
N TRP A 24 10.43 25.41 0.63
CA TRP A 24 9.15 25.02 1.20
C TRP A 24 7.98 25.46 0.33
N LYS A 25 6.99 24.57 0.19
CA LYS A 25 5.72 24.77 -0.52
C LYS A 25 4.54 24.54 0.42
N SER A 26 3.37 25.04 0.06
CA SER A 26 2.12 24.76 0.78
C SER A 26 1.15 23.97 -0.11
N PRO A 27 0.36 23.03 0.43
CA PRO A 27 -0.74 22.41 -0.28
C PRO A 27 -1.91 23.40 -0.36
N GLU A 28 -2.85 23.16 -1.27
CA GLU A 28 -4.07 23.99 -1.37
C GLU A 28 -4.86 24.04 -0.06
N SER A 29 -4.79 22.98 0.75
CA SER A 29 -5.45 22.92 2.06
C SER A 29 -4.82 23.84 3.12
N GLY A 30 -3.58 24.29 2.93
CA GLY A 30 -2.84 25.14 3.88
C GLY A 30 -2.49 24.49 5.24
N LYS A 31 -2.74 23.19 5.43
CA LYS A 31 -2.62 22.52 6.75
C LYS A 31 -1.22 22.11 7.16
N TYR A 32 -0.28 22.07 6.24
CA TYR A 32 1.13 21.75 6.44
C TYR A 32 1.95 22.47 5.37
N ILE A 33 3.26 22.51 5.48
CA ILE A 33 4.15 22.87 4.37
C ILE A 33 5.07 21.70 4.05
N TYR A 34 5.61 21.65 2.84
CA TYR A 34 6.45 20.53 2.41
C TYR A 34 7.59 20.95 1.49
N LEU A 35 8.69 20.22 1.57
CA LEU A 35 9.71 20.22 0.52
C LEU A 35 9.34 19.15 -0.50
N GLU A 36 9.27 19.48 -1.78
CA GLU A 36 8.98 18.51 -2.84
C GLU A 36 10.23 18.22 -3.65
N LEU A 37 10.55 16.94 -3.75
CA LEU A 37 11.66 16.41 -4.53
C LEU A 37 11.10 15.57 -5.68
N THR A 38 11.64 15.79 -6.87
CA THR A 38 11.30 15.07 -8.08
C THR A 38 12.51 14.29 -8.61
N SER A 39 12.29 13.54 -9.69
CA SER A 39 13.33 12.73 -10.33
C SER A 39 14.62 13.53 -10.56
N GLY A 40 15.74 12.97 -10.11
CA GLY A 40 17.08 13.57 -10.20
C GLY A 40 17.62 14.17 -8.89
N HIS A 41 16.78 14.38 -7.87
CA HIS A 41 17.28 14.87 -6.58
C HIS A 41 18.04 13.78 -5.79
N PRO A 42 19.24 14.04 -5.25
CA PRO A 42 20.05 13.04 -4.54
C PRO A 42 19.32 12.36 -3.37
N PHE A 43 18.68 13.15 -2.50
CA PHE A 43 17.92 12.59 -1.36
C PHE A 43 16.76 11.69 -1.79
N LEU A 44 16.07 12.00 -2.90
CA LEU A 44 15.02 11.10 -3.40
C LEU A 44 15.62 9.76 -3.84
N LYS A 45 16.78 9.79 -4.51
CA LYS A 45 17.49 8.58 -4.91
C LYS A 45 17.93 7.77 -3.70
N HIS A 46 18.47 8.42 -2.67
CA HIS A 46 18.80 7.78 -1.40
C HIS A 46 17.60 7.08 -0.76
N VAL A 47 16.43 7.74 -0.70
CA VAL A 47 15.20 7.12 -0.17
C VAL A 47 14.76 5.94 -1.04
N GLU A 48 14.85 6.05 -2.36
CA GLU A 48 14.53 4.96 -3.29
C GLU A 48 15.44 3.75 -3.08
N ASP A 49 16.75 3.98 -2.96
CA ASP A 49 17.73 2.92 -2.73
C ASP A 49 17.54 2.27 -1.37
N PHE A 50 17.32 3.08 -0.32
CA PHE A 50 16.92 2.59 1.01
C PHE A 50 15.69 1.66 0.92
N VAL A 51 14.62 2.08 0.24
CA VAL A 51 13.42 1.27 0.10
C VAL A 51 13.70 -0.01 -0.70
N ASN A 52 14.37 0.08 -1.84
CA ASN A 52 14.65 -1.06 -2.72
C ASN A 52 15.60 -2.07 -2.10
N GLU A 53 16.57 -1.63 -1.31
CA GLU A 53 17.48 -2.51 -0.57
C GLU A 53 16.76 -3.23 0.57
N ASN A 54 15.84 -2.56 1.27
CA ASN A 54 14.95 -3.21 2.24
C ASN A 54 14.08 -4.29 1.59
N ILE A 55 13.55 -4.02 0.39
CA ILE A 55 12.77 -4.99 -0.38
C ILE A 55 13.63 -6.19 -0.77
N SER A 56 14.81 -5.92 -1.33
CA SER A 56 15.73 -6.94 -1.83
C SER A 56 16.26 -7.84 -0.72
N ALA A 57 16.55 -7.28 0.47
CA ALA A 57 17.00 -8.03 1.63
C ALA A 57 15.92 -9.00 2.16
N ARG A 58 14.63 -8.65 2.00
CA ARG A 58 13.53 -9.49 2.46
C ARG A 58 12.30 -9.31 1.58
N LYS A 59 12.30 -10.04 0.47
CA LYS A 59 11.16 -10.12 -0.42
C LYS A 59 10.00 -10.83 0.28
N VAL A 60 8.78 -10.33 0.10
CA VAL A 60 7.58 -10.92 0.69
C VAL A 60 6.63 -11.34 -0.42
N VAL A 61 6.14 -12.57 -0.32
CA VAL A 61 4.95 -13.05 -1.02
C VAL A 61 3.88 -13.27 0.03
N SER A 62 2.73 -12.63 -0.12
CA SER A 62 1.61 -12.84 0.79
C SER A 62 1.08 -14.28 0.69
N PRO A 63 0.51 -14.84 1.77
CA PRO A 63 -0.20 -16.11 1.68
C PRO A 63 -1.30 -16.04 0.62
N THR A 64 -1.42 -17.10 -0.20
CA THR A 64 -2.51 -17.25 -1.16
C THR A 64 -3.85 -17.19 -0.45
N ALA A 65 -4.78 -16.40 -0.99
CA ALA A 65 -6.13 -16.20 -0.48
C ALA A 65 -6.17 -15.76 1.01
N GLU A 66 -5.26 -14.87 1.42
CA GLU A 66 -5.26 -14.31 2.78
C GLU A 66 -6.65 -13.79 3.18
N ASN A 67 -7.15 -14.25 4.33
CA ASN A 67 -8.51 -14.01 4.79
C ASN A 67 -8.91 -12.52 4.79
N ALA A 68 -8.03 -11.62 5.25
CA ALA A 68 -8.33 -10.19 5.30
C ALA A 68 -8.54 -9.60 3.89
N ARG A 69 -7.68 -9.98 2.92
CA ARG A 69 -7.77 -9.55 1.53
C ARG A 69 -9.02 -10.11 0.85
N MET A 70 -9.32 -11.40 1.06
CA MET A 70 -10.52 -12.03 0.51
C MET A 70 -11.80 -11.45 1.11
N HIS A 71 -11.79 -11.14 2.41
CA HIS A 71 -12.92 -10.50 3.06
C HIS A 71 -13.18 -9.10 2.50
N TYR A 72 -12.15 -8.27 2.37
CA TYR A 72 -12.26 -6.95 1.75
C TYR A 72 -12.79 -7.05 0.31
N ALA A 73 -12.29 -8.00 -0.49
CA ALA A 73 -12.79 -8.22 -1.84
C ALA A 73 -14.28 -8.64 -1.84
N TYR A 74 -14.68 -9.52 -0.91
CA TYR A 74 -16.09 -9.89 -0.76
C TYR A 74 -16.98 -8.68 -0.38
N GLU A 75 -16.57 -7.87 0.59
CA GLU A 75 -17.32 -6.68 1.01
C GLU A 75 -17.46 -5.67 -0.13
N MET A 76 -16.36 -5.36 -0.82
CA MET A 76 -16.37 -4.40 -1.91
C MET A 76 -17.15 -4.91 -3.13
N LYS A 77 -17.14 -6.21 -3.39
CA LYS A 77 -17.96 -6.82 -4.45
C LYS A 77 -19.47 -6.69 -4.16
N ASN A 78 -19.87 -6.84 -2.89
CA ASN A 78 -21.28 -6.89 -2.51
C ASN A 78 -21.86 -5.53 -2.05
N ASN A 79 -21.04 -4.48 -1.99
CA ASN A 79 -21.53 -3.14 -1.68
C ASN A 79 -22.30 -2.57 -2.87
N PRO A 80 -23.61 -2.26 -2.73
CA PRO A 80 -24.43 -1.75 -3.82
C PRO A 80 -24.04 -0.34 -4.29
N GLN A 81 -23.29 0.43 -3.49
CA GLN A 81 -22.80 1.77 -3.84
C GLN A 81 -21.52 1.73 -4.69
N ASN A 82 -20.85 0.57 -4.77
CA ASN A 82 -19.63 0.43 -5.54
C ASN A 82 -19.93 0.33 -7.04
N SER A 83 -19.08 0.95 -7.85
CA SER A 83 -19.19 0.88 -9.31
C SER A 83 -19.02 -0.55 -9.82
N GLU A 84 -19.58 -0.84 -11.00
CA GLU A 84 -19.44 -2.14 -11.68
C GLU A 84 -17.98 -2.58 -11.80
N MET A 85 -17.11 -1.62 -12.05
CA MET A 85 -15.69 -1.80 -12.12
C MET A 85 -15.09 -2.30 -10.80
N ILE A 86 -15.43 -1.66 -9.67
CA ILE A 86 -14.99 -2.13 -8.35
C ILE A 86 -15.48 -3.56 -8.11
N VAL A 87 -16.75 -3.84 -8.46
CA VAL A 87 -17.33 -5.19 -8.34
C VAL A 87 -16.56 -6.22 -9.20
N SER A 88 -16.20 -5.84 -10.43
CA SER A 88 -15.43 -6.67 -11.37
C SER A 88 -14.02 -6.99 -10.82
N ARG A 89 -13.28 -5.97 -10.40
CA ARG A 89 -11.95 -6.07 -9.78
C ARG A 89 -11.94 -7.04 -8.61
N MET A 90 -12.90 -6.88 -7.72
CA MET A 90 -12.99 -7.68 -6.50
C MET A 90 -13.45 -9.10 -6.80
N THR A 91 -14.32 -9.30 -7.79
CA THR A 91 -14.68 -10.62 -8.30
C THR A 91 -13.49 -11.38 -8.87
N ARG A 92 -12.61 -10.70 -9.63
CA ARG A 92 -11.34 -11.29 -10.09
C ARG A 92 -10.45 -11.66 -8.90
N ARG A 93 -10.25 -10.75 -7.93
CA ARG A 93 -9.42 -11.02 -6.74
C ARG A 93 -9.88 -12.24 -5.96
N MET A 94 -11.19 -12.48 -5.82
CA MET A 94 -11.73 -13.66 -5.16
C MET A 94 -11.33 -15.00 -5.82
N LYS A 95 -10.78 -14.99 -7.04
CA LYS A 95 -10.26 -16.19 -7.71
C LYS A 95 -8.82 -16.54 -7.32
N GLU A 96 -8.17 -15.75 -6.47
CA GLU A 96 -6.81 -16.01 -6.00
C GLU A 96 -6.66 -17.39 -5.35
N GLY A 97 -7.64 -17.82 -4.55
CA GLY A 97 -7.65 -19.15 -3.92
C GLY A 97 -7.79 -20.32 -4.90
N LYS A 98 -8.12 -20.05 -6.16
CA LYS A 98 -8.19 -21.04 -7.24
C LYS A 98 -6.91 -21.09 -8.08
N GLY A 99 -5.92 -20.23 -7.79
CA GLY A 99 -4.68 -20.10 -8.56
C GLY A 99 -4.79 -19.20 -9.79
N ASP A 100 -5.98 -18.71 -10.14
CA ASP A 100 -6.20 -17.85 -11.32
C ASP A 100 -5.56 -16.46 -11.18
N VAL A 101 -5.33 -16.02 -9.95
CA VAL A 101 -4.69 -14.74 -9.62
C VAL A 101 -3.55 -15.04 -8.64
N LYS A 102 -2.36 -14.50 -8.90
CA LYS A 102 -1.22 -14.66 -7.99
C LYS A 102 -1.42 -13.82 -6.72
N PRO A 103 -0.94 -14.30 -5.56
CA PRO A 103 -0.90 -13.48 -4.36
C PRO A 103 0.01 -12.25 -4.57
N PRO A 104 -0.21 -11.18 -3.79
CA PRO A 104 0.69 -10.03 -3.76
C PRO A 104 2.14 -10.44 -3.48
N GLU A 105 3.07 -9.80 -4.17
CA GLU A 105 4.51 -9.99 -4.00
C GLU A 105 5.19 -8.61 -4.04
N SER A 106 6.15 -8.37 -3.14
CA SER A 106 6.97 -7.16 -3.17
C SER A 106 7.98 -7.20 -4.31
N ALA A 107 8.30 -6.04 -4.86
CA ALA A 107 9.24 -5.88 -5.96
C ALA A 107 9.85 -4.49 -5.88
N ASN A 108 11.02 -4.30 -6.47
CA ASN A 108 11.66 -2.98 -6.51
C ASN A 108 10.73 -1.94 -7.16
N ILE A 109 10.91 -0.70 -6.74
CA ILE A 109 10.09 0.45 -7.08
C ILE A 109 10.94 1.57 -7.68
N SER A 110 10.27 2.50 -8.34
CA SER A 110 10.80 3.84 -8.60
C SER A 110 9.96 4.87 -7.84
N ILE A 111 10.62 5.78 -7.14
CA ILE A 111 9.97 6.92 -6.47
C ILE A 111 9.81 8.04 -7.48
N ARG A 112 8.55 8.42 -7.73
CA ARG A 112 8.18 9.47 -8.66
C ARG A 112 8.37 10.86 -8.06
N SER A 113 7.92 11.01 -6.83
CA SER A 113 7.95 12.25 -6.06
C SER A 113 8.05 11.91 -4.59
N LEU A 114 8.73 12.78 -3.86
CA LEU A 114 8.90 12.68 -2.43
C LEU A 114 8.60 14.05 -1.81
N LYS A 115 7.77 14.07 -0.78
CA LYS A 115 7.43 15.25 0.00
C LYS A 115 7.90 15.07 1.43
N ILE A 116 8.73 15.98 1.91
CA ILE A 116 9.10 16.07 3.33
C ILE A 116 8.12 17.02 3.98
N ILE A 117 7.39 16.54 4.97
CA ILE A 117 6.27 17.24 5.57
C ILE A 117 6.74 18.00 6.80
N TYR A 118 6.43 19.29 6.85
CA TYR A 118 6.47 20.09 8.06
C TYR A 118 5.06 20.51 8.47
N ASN A 119 4.62 19.95 9.59
CA ASN A 119 3.41 20.37 10.27
C ASN A 119 3.78 20.71 11.71
N LYS A 120 3.79 22.02 12.02
CA LYS A 120 4.27 22.55 13.31
C LYS A 120 3.50 21.97 14.50
N GLU A 121 2.17 21.90 14.40
CA GLU A 121 1.31 21.42 15.49
C GLU A 121 1.49 19.93 15.74
N LEU A 122 1.55 19.13 14.67
CA LEU A 122 1.79 17.69 14.77
C LEU A 122 3.18 17.39 15.32
N LEU A 123 4.20 18.12 14.86
CA LEU A 123 5.57 17.93 15.33
C LEU A 123 5.72 18.30 16.80
N ALA A 124 5.11 19.41 17.23
CA ALA A 124 5.08 19.81 18.65
C ALA A 124 4.38 18.75 19.51
N THR A 125 3.23 18.25 19.08
CA THR A 125 2.47 17.19 19.77
C THR A 125 3.28 15.90 19.88
N TYR A 126 3.96 15.50 18.80
CA TYR A 126 4.84 14.34 18.76
C TYR A 126 6.03 14.51 19.71
N LYS A 127 6.73 15.66 19.68
CA LYS A 127 7.86 15.95 20.57
C LYS A 127 7.45 16.02 22.05
N ALA A 128 6.27 16.55 22.36
CA ALA A 128 5.74 16.52 23.71
C ALA A 128 5.55 15.06 24.21
N PHE A 129 5.01 14.18 23.36
CA PHE A 129 4.90 12.76 23.68
C PHE A 129 6.27 12.10 23.89
N LEU A 130 7.25 12.39 23.02
CA LEU A 130 8.61 11.88 23.15
C LEU A 130 9.25 12.29 24.49
N ASN A 131 9.10 13.55 24.89
CA ASN A 131 9.64 14.08 26.16
C ASN A 131 9.01 13.39 27.38
N THR A 132 7.68 13.26 27.39
CA THR A 132 6.97 12.53 28.45
C THR A 132 7.46 11.09 28.55
N ASN A 133 7.52 10.37 27.42
CA ASN A 133 7.95 8.97 27.40
C ASN A 133 9.43 8.78 27.77
N TYR A 134 10.29 9.75 27.42
CA TYR A 134 11.71 9.73 27.76
C TYR A 134 11.94 9.92 29.26
N SER A 135 11.16 10.80 29.89
CA SER A 135 11.22 11.12 31.32
C SER A 135 10.85 9.93 32.22
N LEU A 136 10.13 8.93 31.70
CA LEU A 136 9.75 7.71 32.44
C LEU A 136 10.92 6.74 32.71
N GLY A 137 12.14 7.00 32.20
CA GLY A 137 13.35 6.25 32.57
C GLY A 137 13.53 4.87 31.92
N GLU A 138 14.51 4.10 32.42
CA GLU A 138 15.02 2.86 31.82
C GLU A 138 14.28 1.57 32.18
N ASN A 139 13.12 1.62 32.84
CA ASN A 139 12.22 0.46 33.02
C ASN A 139 11.55 0.03 31.69
N SER A 140 12.41 -0.09 30.67
CA SER A 140 12.26 -0.17 29.22
C SER A 140 12.26 -1.60 28.68
N ALA A 141 12.18 -2.62 29.55
CA ALA A 141 12.05 -4.02 29.16
C ALA A 141 10.86 -4.26 28.21
N ASN A 142 9.92 -3.30 28.14
CA ASN A 142 8.73 -3.35 27.31
C ASN A 142 8.67 -2.32 26.16
N LYS A 143 9.68 -1.46 25.91
CA LYS A 143 9.53 -0.42 24.87
C LYS A 143 9.67 -0.96 23.45
N ILE A 144 10.83 -1.53 23.11
CA ILE A 144 11.00 -2.33 21.88
C ILE A 144 11.60 -3.71 22.15
N GLY A 145 12.01 -3.97 23.40
CA GLY A 145 12.60 -5.23 23.86
C GLY A 145 13.77 -5.71 22.99
N ALA A 146 13.99 -7.03 22.96
CA ALA A 146 14.95 -7.69 22.08
C ALA A 146 14.44 -7.86 20.63
N THR A 147 13.59 -6.94 20.14
CA THR A 147 13.07 -7.04 18.77
C THR A 147 14.22 -6.93 17.77
N LYS A 148 14.34 -7.95 16.92
CA LYS A 148 15.24 -7.93 15.77
C LYS A 148 14.51 -7.23 14.62
N PHE A 149 15.03 -6.06 14.25
CA PHE A 149 14.51 -5.32 13.12
C PHE A 149 14.89 -6.01 11.82
N GLN A 150 14.02 -5.87 10.84
CA GLN A 150 14.15 -6.52 9.55
C GLN A 150 14.55 -5.57 8.44
N SER A 151 14.71 -4.29 8.79
CA SER A 151 15.38 -3.36 7.90
C SER A 151 16.83 -3.78 7.72
N LYS A 152 17.33 -3.70 6.48
CA LYS A 152 18.75 -3.93 6.17
C LYS A 152 19.64 -2.90 6.88
N PHE A 153 19.15 -1.67 6.99
CA PHE A 153 19.88 -0.56 7.57
C PHE A 153 19.49 -0.39 9.03
N GLN A 154 20.47 -0.24 9.91
CA GLN A 154 20.26 0.01 11.34
C GLN A 154 20.70 1.41 11.73
N ASN A 155 21.48 2.07 10.86
CA ASN A 155 21.96 3.43 10.96
C ASN A 155 22.07 4.02 9.54
N ASP A 156 22.07 5.34 9.45
CA ASP A 156 22.38 6.09 8.24
C ASP A 156 23.71 6.82 8.47
N THR A 157 24.57 6.78 7.46
CA THR A 157 25.89 7.42 7.45
C THR A 157 25.95 8.58 6.46
N GLU A 158 24.96 8.72 5.59
CA GLU A 158 24.88 9.74 4.55
C GLU A 158 24.01 10.93 4.99
N TYR A 159 22.88 10.65 5.67
CA TYR A 159 21.98 11.67 6.19
C TYR A 159 21.74 11.46 7.69
N THR A 160 22.07 12.47 8.49
CA THR A 160 21.99 12.36 9.96
C THR A 160 20.54 12.21 10.41
N ASP A 161 20.26 11.17 11.21
CA ASP A 161 18.94 10.85 11.76
C ASP A 161 17.87 10.44 10.73
N PHE A 162 18.29 10.07 9.50
CA PHE A 162 17.49 9.38 8.48
C PHE A 162 17.81 7.85 8.48
N CYS A 163 17.07 7.03 7.71
CA CYS A 163 17.23 5.57 7.45
C CYS A 163 17.48 4.53 8.57
N ALA A 164 17.57 4.88 9.86
CA ALA A 164 17.59 3.88 10.93
C ALA A 164 16.16 3.53 11.33
N PRO A 165 15.69 2.25 11.27
CA PRO A 165 14.42 1.91 11.88
C PRO A 165 14.46 2.22 13.37
N VAL A 166 15.64 2.28 14.01
CA VAL A 166 15.81 2.70 15.41
C VAL A 166 16.46 4.07 15.48
N LEU A 167 15.63 5.09 15.76
CA LEU A 167 16.10 6.44 16.04
C LEU A 167 16.62 6.54 17.47
N ASN A 168 15.88 5.99 18.44
CA ASN A 168 16.29 5.88 19.83
C ASN A 168 15.71 4.64 20.51
N ARG A 169 16.58 3.68 20.87
CA ARG A 169 16.15 2.42 21.51
C ARG A 169 15.56 2.62 22.91
N ARG A 170 16.13 3.53 23.71
CA ARG A 170 15.68 3.82 25.08
C ARG A 170 14.28 4.44 25.10
N ASN A 171 13.95 5.26 24.11
CA ASN A 171 12.62 5.86 23.98
C ASN A 171 11.66 5.00 23.16
N GLY A 172 12.14 3.98 22.45
CA GLY A 172 11.34 3.20 21.51
C GLY A 172 10.92 4.01 20.28
N GLU A 173 11.73 5.00 19.90
CA GLU A 173 11.51 5.82 18.71
C GLU A 173 12.11 5.16 17.48
N LEU A 174 11.28 5.01 16.46
CA LEU A 174 11.55 4.27 15.24
C LEU A 174 11.22 5.08 14.00
N MET A 175 11.86 4.75 12.87
CA MET A 175 11.46 5.20 11.54
C MET A 175 10.77 4.04 10.82
N LEU A 176 9.47 4.15 10.56
CA LEU A 176 8.65 3.04 10.05
C LEU A 176 7.86 3.44 8.80
N PHE A 177 7.52 2.43 8.00
CA PHE A 177 6.72 2.58 6.79
C PHE A 177 5.22 2.41 7.06
N HIS A 178 4.41 3.18 6.35
CA HIS A 178 2.95 3.06 6.32
C HIS A 178 2.44 3.18 4.87
N GLY A 179 1.59 2.25 4.43
CA GLY A 179 1.02 2.26 3.07
C GLY A 179 -0.38 2.79 3.07
N THR A 180 -0.70 3.67 2.14
CA THR A 180 -2.01 4.32 2.10
C THR A 180 -2.36 4.82 0.69
N SER A 181 -3.51 5.47 0.54
CA SER A 181 -3.87 6.16 -0.71
C SER A 181 -3.42 7.63 -0.68
N PRO A 182 -3.22 8.28 -1.84
CA PRO A 182 -2.81 9.69 -1.88
C PRO A 182 -3.67 10.62 -1.02
N TYR A 183 -5.00 10.45 -1.11
CA TYR A 183 -5.96 11.23 -0.32
C TYR A 183 -5.79 11.03 1.19
N ILE A 184 -5.65 9.78 1.65
CA ILE A 184 -5.46 9.51 3.08
C ILE A 184 -4.07 9.97 3.54
N GLY A 185 -3.04 9.87 2.70
CA GLY A 185 -1.72 10.41 2.98
C GLY A 185 -1.76 11.92 3.24
N ASP A 186 -2.47 12.68 2.40
CA ASP A 186 -2.65 14.13 2.58
C ASP A 186 -3.41 14.47 3.87
N LEU A 187 -4.47 13.71 4.18
CA LEU A 187 -5.19 13.86 5.45
C LEU A 187 -4.28 13.59 6.66
N ILE A 188 -3.41 12.58 6.58
CA ILE A 188 -2.45 12.26 7.64
C ILE A 188 -1.41 13.37 7.78
N ALA A 189 -0.85 13.92 6.69
CA ALA A 189 0.08 15.06 6.76
C ALA A 189 -0.55 16.32 7.38
N GLY A 190 -1.83 16.57 7.09
CA GLY A 190 -2.54 17.73 7.63
C GLY A 190 -3.05 17.55 9.06
N GLY A 191 -3.46 16.35 9.47
CA GLY A 191 -4.18 16.10 10.72
C GLY A 191 -3.63 15.00 11.62
N GLY A 192 -2.53 14.35 11.23
CA GLY A 192 -1.92 13.25 11.96
C GLY A 192 -2.62 11.91 11.75
N PHE A 193 -2.04 10.86 12.34
CA PHE A 193 -2.65 9.54 12.34
C PHE A 193 -3.89 9.50 13.23
N ARG A 194 -4.88 8.68 12.85
CA ARG A 194 -6.13 8.50 13.59
C ARG A 194 -6.35 7.03 13.97
N PRO A 195 -5.61 6.49 14.97
CA PRO A 195 -5.75 5.10 15.41
C PRO A 195 -7.18 4.73 15.81
N ASP A 196 -7.94 5.70 16.32
CA ASP A 196 -9.35 5.60 16.71
C ASP A 196 -10.29 5.28 15.54
N LEU A 197 -9.89 5.56 14.30
CA LEU A 197 -10.68 5.26 13.10
C LEU A 197 -10.44 3.83 12.56
N GLY A 198 -9.64 3.01 13.26
CA GLY A 198 -9.44 1.61 12.90
C GLY A 198 -10.78 0.85 12.81
N LYS A 199 -11.05 0.24 11.65
CA LYS A 199 -12.35 -0.38 11.37
C LYS A 199 -12.56 -1.67 12.16
N LYS A 200 -13.70 -1.75 12.85
CA LYS A 200 -14.20 -2.98 13.49
C LYS A 200 -15.04 -3.76 12.50
N ASN A 201 -14.78 -5.06 12.37
CA ASN A 201 -15.64 -5.95 11.61
C ASN A 201 -16.97 -6.14 12.35
N ALA A 202 -18.08 -5.73 11.74
CA ALA A 202 -19.40 -5.75 12.37
C ALA A 202 -19.87 -7.17 12.76
N LYS A 203 -19.49 -8.20 12.01
CA LYS A 203 -19.93 -9.59 12.25
C LYS A 203 -19.15 -10.26 13.39
N THR A 204 -17.84 -10.03 13.44
CA THR A 204 -16.95 -10.71 14.39
C THR A 204 -16.61 -9.85 15.60
N GLY A 205 -16.95 -8.56 15.57
CA GLY A 205 -16.54 -7.60 16.59
C GLY A 205 -15.03 -7.40 16.68
N CYS A 206 -14.26 -7.83 15.68
CA CYS A 206 -12.80 -7.80 15.68
C CYS A 206 -12.25 -6.69 14.80
N TYR A 207 -11.18 -6.05 15.23
CA TYR A 207 -10.29 -5.18 14.45
C TYR A 207 -9.24 -6.01 13.69
N GLY A 208 -8.16 -5.34 13.26
CA GLY A 208 -6.96 -5.97 12.72
C GLY A 208 -6.29 -6.92 13.73
N MET A 209 -5.28 -7.65 13.27
CA MET A 209 -4.66 -8.74 14.05
C MET A 209 -4.13 -8.29 15.42
N LEU A 210 -3.71 -7.03 15.53
CA LEU A 210 -3.10 -6.46 16.74
C LEU A 210 -4.08 -5.62 17.57
N GLY A 211 -5.34 -5.49 17.14
CA GLY A 211 -6.35 -4.60 17.73
C GLY A 211 -6.65 -3.38 16.86
N GLN A 212 -7.31 -2.38 17.47
CA GLN A 212 -7.58 -1.10 16.82
C GLN A 212 -6.36 -0.17 16.93
N GLY A 213 -5.88 0.32 15.80
CA GLY A 213 -4.81 1.31 15.79
C GLY A 213 -4.29 1.64 14.40
N ALA A 214 -3.22 2.43 14.36
CA ALA A 214 -2.47 2.71 13.13
C ALA A 214 -1.29 1.72 13.00
N TYR A 215 -1.18 1.09 11.83
CA TYR A 215 -0.25 -0.02 11.58
C TYR A 215 0.97 0.43 10.77
N PHE A 216 2.14 -0.07 11.13
CA PHE A 216 3.42 0.25 10.53
C PHE A 216 4.28 -1.01 10.33
N SER A 217 5.32 -0.91 9.51
CA SER A 217 6.33 -1.96 9.37
C SER A 217 7.73 -1.36 9.26
N ASP A 218 8.74 -2.10 9.73
CA ASP A 218 10.16 -1.75 9.58
C ASP A 218 10.73 -2.18 8.22
N ASN A 219 9.93 -2.84 7.39
CA ASN A 219 10.33 -3.26 6.06
C ASN A 219 9.24 -2.96 5.02
N PHE A 220 9.62 -2.21 3.98
CA PHE A 220 8.69 -1.75 2.94
C PHE A 220 8.01 -2.89 2.16
N SER A 221 8.66 -4.06 2.00
CA SER A 221 8.07 -5.22 1.32
C SER A 221 6.69 -5.59 1.87
N LYS A 222 6.49 -5.43 3.18
CA LYS A 222 5.21 -5.71 3.84
C LYS A 222 4.14 -4.74 3.39
N ILE A 223 4.47 -3.45 3.37
CA ILE A 223 3.52 -2.39 3.06
C ILE A 223 3.03 -2.47 1.61
N MET A 224 3.91 -2.89 0.69
CA MET A 224 3.56 -3.11 -0.71
C MET A 224 2.42 -4.12 -0.90
N THR A 225 2.29 -5.10 0.00
CA THR A 225 1.23 -6.12 -0.09
C THR A 225 -0.13 -5.65 0.43
N TYR A 226 -0.24 -4.42 0.94
CA TYR A 226 -1.50 -3.80 1.36
C TYR A 226 -1.96 -2.66 0.44
N SER A 227 -1.04 -2.10 -0.35
CA SER A 227 -1.35 -1.01 -1.27
C SER A 227 -1.81 -1.57 -2.62
N THR A 228 -3.06 -1.30 -3.01
CA THR A 228 -3.61 -1.70 -4.30
C THR A 228 -3.47 -0.59 -5.33
N CYS A 229 -3.47 -0.95 -6.61
CA CYS A 229 -3.62 0.02 -7.67
C CYS A 229 -5.03 0.64 -7.61
N PRO A 230 -5.18 1.97 -7.62
CA PRO A 230 -6.50 2.62 -7.62
C PRO A 230 -7.34 2.23 -8.85
N GLN A 231 -6.68 1.78 -9.91
CA GLN A 231 -7.27 1.47 -11.21
C GLN A 231 -7.64 0.01 -11.43
N CYS A 232 -7.10 -0.96 -10.70
CA CYS A 232 -7.56 -2.36 -10.90
C CYS A 232 -7.67 -3.15 -9.61
N GLY A 233 -7.38 -2.51 -8.47
CA GLY A 233 -7.33 -3.18 -7.19
C GLY A 233 -6.22 -4.23 -7.09
N ASP A 234 -5.35 -4.38 -8.10
CA ASP A 234 -4.24 -5.33 -8.07
C ASP A 234 -3.06 -4.76 -7.29
N TYR A 235 -2.41 -5.62 -6.52
CA TYR A 235 -1.25 -5.27 -5.71
C TYR A 235 0.01 -5.20 -6.57
N ARG A 236 0.03 -5.89 -7.71
CA ARG A 236 1.11 -5.80 -8.70
C ARG A 236 0.53 -5.40 -10.05
N CYS A 237 0.01 -4.18 -10.13
CA CYS A 237 -0.45 -3.64 -11.40
C CYS A 237 0.66 -2.93 -12.16
N PHE A 238 0.59 -3.03 -13.49
CA PHE A 238 1.34 -2.20 -14.43
C PHE A 238 0.48 -1.11 -15.07
N CYS A 239 -0.73 -0.88 -14.51
CA CYS A 239 -1.76 0.03 -14.97
C CYS A 239 -1.14 1.37 -15.31
N ARG A 240 -1.61 2.00 -16.39
CA ARG A 240 -1.10 3.30 -16.84
C ARG A 240 -2.20 4.34 -16.84
N ASN A 241 -1.89 5.62 -16.69
CA ASN A 241 -2.85 6.71 -16.89
C ASN A 241 -3.04 6.99 -18.39
N ASN A 242 -3.83 8.02 -18.73
CA ASN A 242 -4.04 8.50 -20.11
C ASN A 242 -2.73 8.97 -20.80
N THR A 243 -1.73 9.40 -20.04
CA THR A 243 -0.42 9.77 -20.60
C THR A 243 0.48 8.55 -20.84
N GLY A 244 -0.01 7.32 -20.67
CA GLY A 244 0.77 6.09 -20.80
C GLY A 244 1.75 5.84 -19.64
N ARG A 245 1.79 6.71 -18.63
CA ARG A 245 2.66 6.58 -17.45
C ARG A 245 2.03 5.65 -16.42
N LYS A 246 2.81 4.84 -15.71
CA LYS A 246 2.27 3.94 -14.68
C LYS A 246 1.49 4.69 -13.59
N PHE A 247 0.44 4.10 -13.04
CA PHE A 247 -0.21 4.64 -11.84
C PHE A 247 0.73 4.52 -10.65
N SER A 248 0.91 5.62 -9.92
CA SER A 248 1.61 5.60 -8.65
C SER A 248 0.72 5.09 -7.52
N LYS A 249 1.39 4.59 -6.49
CA LYS A 249 0.86 4.31 -5.16
C LYS A 249 1.54 5.28 -4.18
N THR A 250 0.96 5.43 -3.00
CA THR A 250 1.50 6.33 -1.99
C THR A 250 1.93 5.55 -0.75
N ALA A 251 3.04 5.93 -0.17
CA ALA A 251 3.47 5.44 1.12
C ALA A 251 4.07 6.58 1.94
N LEU A 252 4.16 6.34 3.24
CA LEU A 252 4.75 7.23 4.21
C LEU A 252 5.95 6.58 4.86
N ILE A 253 6.94 7.40 5.18
CA ILE A 253 7.95 7.11 6.20
C ILE A 253 7.63 8.02 7.38
N SER A 254 7.47 7.44 8.56
CA SER A 254 7.01 8.14 9.75
C SER A 254 7.94 7.89 10.92
N ARG A 255 8.16 8.94 11.73
CA ARG A 255 8.72 8.76 13.07
C ARG A 255 7.64 8.21 13.97
N VAL A 256 7.93 7.15 14.71
CA VAL A 256 6.97 6.44 15.54
C VAL A 256 7.59 6.13 16.90
N CYS A 257 6.98 6.59 17.98
CA CYS A 257 7.33 6.22 19.34
C CYS A 257 6.40 5.13 19.83
N LEU A 258 6.94 3.93 20.01
CA LEU A 258 6.14 2.79 20.45
C LEU A 258 5.72 2.88 21.92
N GLY A 259 6.35 3.74 22.73
CA GLY A 259 6.02 3.86 24.15
C GLY A 259 6.16 2.51 24.86
N HIS A 260 5.27 2.19 25.79
CA HIS A 260 5.18 0.87 26.39
C HIS A 260 4.51 -0.10 25.41
N SER A 261 5.29 -0.99 24.80
CA SER A 261 4.79 -2.03 23.89
C SER A 261 4.41 -3.33 24.58
N LYS A 262 3.36 -3.95 24.06
CA LYS A 262 3.02 -5.35 24.32
C LYS A 262 3.46 -6.24 23.15
N LEU A 263 4.01 -7.42 23.44
CA LEU A 263 4.34 -8.39 22.39
C LEU A 263 3.10 -9.19 21.99
N PHE A 264 2.87 -9.34 20.69
CA PHE A 264 1.82 -10.18 20.16
C PHE A 264 2.18 -11.68 20.35
N PRO A 265 1.28 -12.49 20.93
CA PRO A 265 1.55 -13.90 21.19
C PRO A 265 1.41 -14.73 19.91
N HIS A 266 2.53 -14.99 19.24
CA HIS A 266 2.57 -15.85 18.04
C HIS A 266 2.44 -17.34 18.35
N LEU A 267 2.81 -17.81 19.55
CA LEU A 267 2.81 -19.24 19.87
C LEU A 267 1.38 -19.79 20.03
N ILE A 268 0.99 -20.70 19.14
CA ILE A 268 -0.15 -21.62 19.33
C ILE A 268 0.42 -22.89 19.98
N HIS A 269 0.35 -23.00 21.30
CA HIS A 269 0.72 -24.27 21.95
C HIS A 269 -0.36 -25.31 21.60
N LYS A 270 0.02 -26.43 20.97
CA LYS A 270 -0.91 -27.53 20.63
C LYS A 270 -1.64 -28.14 21.84
N ALA A 271 -1.14 -27.91 23.06
CA ALA A 271 -1.66 -28.45 24.32
C ALA A 271 -2.54 -27.47 25.13
N ILE A 272 -2.58 -26.18 24.77
CA ILE A 272 -3.36 -25.15 25.49
C ILE A 272 -3.98 -24.25 24.42
N PRO A 273 -5.30 -24.08 24.33
CA PRO A 273 -5.93 -23.33 23.25
C PRO A 273 -5.67 -21.82 23.40
N PHE A 274 -4.47 -21.36 23.01
CA PHE A 274 -4.09 -19.94 22.88
C PHE A 274 -4.82 -19.22 21.73
N THR A 275 -5.86 -19.84 21.16
CA THR A 275 -6.78 -19.20 20.20
C THR A 275 -7.62 -18.10 20.85
N SER A 276 -7.85 -18.15 22.16
CA SER A 276 -8.52 -17.07 22.91
C SER A 276 -7.67 -15.80 22.92
N ALA A 277 -6.42 -15.87 23.40
CA ALA A 277 -5.55 -14.69 23.57
C ALA A 277 -5.34 -13.89 22.27
N ARG A 278 -5.15 -14.56 21.12
CA ARG A 278 -5.04 -13.87 19.81
C ARG A 278 -6.34 -13.18 19.39
N ASN A 279 -7.49 -13.81 19.65
CA ASN A 279 -8.79 -13.22 19.37
C ASN A 279 -9.12 -12.09 20.34
N ASP A 280 -8.59 -12.12 21.56
CA ASP A 280 -8.79 -11.06 22.55
C ASP A 280 -8.08 -9.78 22.11
N PHE A 281 -6.82 -9.85 21.65
CA PHE A 281 -6.12 -8.70 21.05
C PHE A 281 -6.92 -8.04 19.93
N ARG A 282 -7.53 -8.85 19.06
CA ARG A 282 -8.34 -8.36 17.94
C ARG A 282 -9.59 -7.61 18.39
N LYS A 283 -10.04 -7.75 19.64
CA LYS A 283 -11.21 -7.04 20.17
C LYS A 283 -10.85 -5.77 20.92
N VAL A 284 -9.56 -5.54 21.22
CA VAL A 284 -9.12 -4.38 21.99
C VAL A 284 -9.17 -3.11 21.14
N SER A 285 -9.90 -2.10 21.62
CA SER A 285 -9.89 -0.74 21.08
C SER A 285 -8.62 0.01 21.49
N SER A 286 -8.33 1.12 20.82
CA SER A 286 -7.17 1.96 21.14
C SER A 286 -7.23 2.51 22.58
N ASP A 287 -8.43 2.84 23.08
CA ASP A 287 -8.59 3.38 24.43
C ASP A 287 -8.45 2.29 25.49
N HIS A 288 -9.04 1.12 25.26
CA HIS A 288 -8.92 0.00 26.18
C HIS A 288 -7.49 -0.53 26.26
N ALA A 289 -6.69 -0.42 25.19
CA ALA A 289 -5.25 -0.72 25.25
C ALA A 289 -4.51 0.16 26.27
N LYS A 290 -4.86 1.44 26.38
CA LYS A 290 -4.27 2.36 27.38
C LYS A 290 -4.68 1.99 28.79
N GLU A 291 -5.93 1.60 29.01
CA GLU A 291 -6.42 1.08 30.30
C GLU A 291 -5.65 -0.19 30.71
N LEU A 292 -5.28 -1.03 29.74
CA LEU A 292 -4.44 -2.21 29.92
C LEU A 292 -2.94 -1.89 30.06
N GLY A 293 -2.56 -0.60 30.05
CA GLY A 293 -1.21 -0.13 30.32
C GLY A 293 -0.22 -0.30 29.17
N TYR A 294 -0.67 -0.25 27.91
CA TYR A 294 0.26 -0.24 26.76
C TYR A 294 -0.13 0.75 25.66
N ASP A 295 0.88 1.34 25.04
CA ASP A 295 0.75 2.33 23.95
C ASP A 295 0.82 1.69 22.57
N SER A 296 1.33 0.46 22.49
CA SER A 296 1.51 -0.22 21.20
C SER A 296 1.58 -1.73 21.31
N VAL A 297 1.46 -2.39 20.17
CA VAL A 297 1.63 -3.83 20.03
C VAL A 297 2.67 -4.13 18.96
N ILE A 298 3.62 -5.02 19.28
CA ILE A 298 4.66 -5.49 18.35
C ILE A 298 4.38 -6.94 17.98
N SER A 299 4.17 -7.18 16.68
CA SER A 299 4.16 -8.51 16.08
C SER A 299 5.50 -8.76 15.40
N ARG A 300 6.27 -9.68 15.98
CA ARG A 300 7.57 -10.09 15.41
C ARG A 300 7.35 -11.08 14.27
N GLY A 301 7.73 -10.70 13.06
CA GLY A 301 7.62 -11.59 11.91
C GLY A 301 8.57 -12.76 12.03
N THR A 302 8.09 -13.98 11.76
CA THR A 302 8.92 -15.20 11.77
C THR A 302 9.07 -15.76 10.36
N ASN A 303 10.27 -16.24 10.00
CA ASN A 303 10.52 -16.92 8.72
C ASN A 303 10.17 -18.42 8.78
N ASN A 304 9.40 -18.85 9.76
CA ASN A 304 9.23 -20.26 10.03
C ASN A 304 7.96 -20.79 9.33
N ASN A 305 8.15 -21.38 8.15
CA ASN A 305 7.09 -22.01 7.33
C ASN A 305 6.28 -23.07 8.10
N PHE A 306 6.84 -23.64 9.16
CA PHE A 306 6.16 -24.63 10.00
C PHE A 306 4.91 -24.10 10.72
N TRP A 307 4.81 -22.80 10.95
CA TRP A 307 3.77 -22.25 11.82
C TRP A 307 2.68 -21.47 11.07
N ASN A 308 2.85 -21.15 9.78
CA ASN A 308 1.90 -20.32 9.00
C ASN A 308 1.51 -19.01 9.73
N ILE A 309 2.45 -18.38 10.46
CA ILE A 309 2.17 -17.18 11.26
C ILE A 309 2.93 -16.00 10.68
N SER A 310 2.16 -15.03 10.18
CA SER A 310 2.59 -13.74 9.64
C SER A 310 3.36 -13.79 8.32
N SER A 311 3.29 -12.68 7.58
CA SER A 311 3.90 -12.43 6.28
C SER A 311 5.44 -12.34 6.32
N GLY A 312 6.10 -13.03 7.25
CA GLY A 312 7.53 -12.91 7.52
C GLY A 312 7.94 -11.61 8.21
N ASN A 313 7.21 -10.50 8.02
CA ASN A 313 7.66 -9.18 8.47
C ASN A 313 7.15 -8.69 9.83
N ASN A 314 7.90 -7.80 10.49
CA ASN A 314 7.45 -7.17 11.73
C ASN A 314 6.29 -6.20 11.42
N GLU A 315 5.30 -6.21 12.29
CA GLU A 315 4.18 -5.25 12.27
C GLU A 315 4.11 -4.57 13.63
N PHE A 316 3.89 -3.26 13.59
CA PHE A 316 3.79 -2.42 14.77
C PHE A 316 2.45 -1.70 14.73
N MET A 317 1.73 -1.66 15.85
CA MET A 317 0.48 -0.92 15.96
C MET A 317 0.58 0.07 17.11
N ILE A 318 0.30 1.35 16.85
CA ILE A 318 0.14 2.39 17.88
C ILE A 318 -1.32 2.64 18.19
N THR A 319 -1.62 3.07 19.41
CA THR A 319 -2.99 3.32 19.89
C THR A 319 -3.32 4.81 20.01
N GLY A 320 -2.32 5.69 20.06
CA GLY A 320 -2.46 7.14 20.16
C GLY A 320 -1.94 7.89 18.94
N ALA A 321 -2.62 8.97 18.56
CA ALA A 321 -2.24 9.83 17.43
C ALA A 321 -0.88 10.52 17.64
N SER A 322 -0.59 10.95 18.87
CA SER A 322 0.64 11.64 19.26
C SER A 322 1.89 10.76 19.21
N GLN A 323 1.75 9.44 18.99
CA GLN A 323 2.87 8.52 18.89
C GLN A 323 3.57 8.55 17.53
N ALA A 324 3.03 9.23 16.51
CA ALA A 324 3.62 9.23 15.18
C ALA A 324 3.58 10.59 14.48
N TYR A 325 4.65 10.88 13.74
CA TYR A 325 4.78 12.04 12.88
C TYR A 325 4.99 11.59 11.42
N PRO A 326 4.12 12.01 10.47
CA PRO A 326 4.22 11.62 9.06
C PRO A 326 5.28 12.44 8.34
N GLU A 327 6.55 12.06 8.51
CA GLU A 327 7.69 12.86 8.06
C GLU A 327 7.85 12.93 6.53
N ILE A 328 7.65 11.82 5.84
CA ILE A 328 7.78 11.76 4.37
C ILE A 328 6.53 11.12 3.79
N ILE A 329 6.00 11.73 2.72
CA ILE A 329 5.05 11.12 1.80
C ILE A 329 5.76 10.92 0.47
N PHE A 330 5.68 9.74 -0.12
CA PHE A 330 6.23 9.53 -1.46
C PHE A 330 5.29 8.72 -2.34
N ASP A 331 5.25 9.12 -3.61
CA ASP A 331 4.55 8.40 -4.64
C ASP A 331 5.53 7.50 -5.38
N TYR A 332 5.16 6.23 -5.55
CA TYR A 332 6.02 5.23 -6.16
C TYR A 332 5.28 4.35 -7.16
N VAL A 333 6.03 3.75 -8.07
CA VAL A 333 5.53 2.74 -9.00
C VAL A 333 6.33 1.45 -8.85
N ILE A 334 5.75 0.32 -9.25
CA ILE A 334 6.46 -0.96 -9.25
C ILE A 334 7.33 -1.07 -10.51
N GLY A 335 8.60 -1.40 -10.31
CA GLY A 335 9.66 -1.32 -11.32
C GLY A 335 9.91 0.12 -11.78
N GLU A 336 10.42 0.26 -12.99
CA GLU A 336 10.77 1.57 -13.56
C GLU A 336 9.56 2.48 -13.79
N ASP A 337 9.69 3.79 -13.50
CA ASP A 337 8.69 4.81 -13.84
C ASP A 337 8.77 5.24 -15.31
N ASN A 338 8.42 4.32 -16.19
CA ASN A 338 8.39 4.55 -17.63
C ASN A 338 7.00 4.93 -18.15
N VAL A 339 6.99 5.57 -19.31
CA VAL A 339 5.80 5.83 -20.11
C VAL A 339 5.73 4.74 -21.20
N SER A 340 4.62 4.01 -21.28
CA SER A 340 4.40 3.09 -22.41
C SER A 340 4.25 3.92 -23.66
N ASP A 341 4.85 3.46 -24.74
CA ASP A 341 4.42 3.90 -26.05
C ASP A 341 2.95 3.48 -26.21
N ASN A 342 2.03 4.44 -26.35
CA ASN A 342 0.62 4.16 -26.61
C ASN A 342 0.45 3.32 -27.89
N ASN A 343 1.41 3.40 -28.83
CA ASN A 343 1.45 2.54 -30.00
C ASN A 343 1.65 1.06 -29.64
N TYR A 344 2.40 0.74 -28.58
CA TYR A 344 2.59 -0.65 -28.17
C TYR A 344 1.26 -1.29 -27.74
N PHE A 345 0.46 -0.60 -26.93
CA PHE A 345 -0.88 -1.07 -26.55
C PHE A 345 -1.80 -1.20 -27.78
N ILE A 346 -1.85 -0.18 -28.63
CA ILE A 346 -2.64 -0.22 -29.87
C ILE A 346 -2.24 -1.42 -30.74
N ASN A 347 -0.94 -1.67 -30.88
CA ASN A 347 -0.41 -2.79 -31.67
C ASN A 347 -0.75 -4.15 -31.06
N LEU A 348 -0.70 -4.28 -29.73
CA LEU A 348 -1.11 -5.51 -29.03
C LEU A 348 -2.60 -5.80 -29.23
N ILE A 349 -3.46 -4.78 -29.11
CA ILE A 349 -4.90 -4.94 -29.36
C ILE A 349 -5.17 -5.23 -30.84
N SER A 350 -4.51 -4.52 -31.75
CA SER A 350 -4.58 -4.79 -33.19
C SER A 350 -4.22 -6.25 -33.51
N GLY A 351 -3.12 -6.76 -32.94
CA GLY A 351 -2.70 -8.14 -33.08
C GLY A 351 -3.69 -9.14 -32.48
N ALA A 352 -4.29 -8.83 -31.33
CA ALA A 352 -5.35 -9.66 -30.73
C ALA A 352 -6.60 -9.76 -31.62
N LEU A 353 -7.02 -8.63 -32.21
CA LEU A 353 -8.16 -8.58 -33.14
C LEU A 353 -7.86 -9.35 -34.43
N ALA A 354 -6.66 -9.20 -35.00
CA ALA A 354 -6.25 -9.94 -36.19
C ALA A 354 -6.22 -11.46 -35.94
N LYS A 355 -5.68 -11.89 -34.79
CA LYS A 355 -5.70 -13.31 -34.36
C LYS A 355 -7.12 -13.84 -34.14
N TYR A 356 -8.03 -12.99 -33.67
CA TYR A 356 -9.44 -13.36 -33.48
C TYR A 356 -10.16 -13.57 -34.81
N ASP A 357 -9.94 -12.69 -35.78
CA ASP A 357 -10.55 -12.78 -37.11
C ASP A 357 -9.99 -13.94 -37.95
N GLY A 358 -8.69 -14.19 -37.87
CA GLY A 358 -8.03 -15.29 -38.60
C GLY A 358 -8.42 -16.70 -38.14
N ALA A 359 -9.21 -16.82 -37.08
CA ALA A 359 -9.63 -18.11 -36.54
C ALA A 359 -10.90 -18.63 -37.24
N THR A 360 -10.70 -19.49 -38.23
CA THR A 360 -11.68 -19.93 -39.23
C THR A 360 -12.80 -20.90 -38.78
N LYS A 361 -12.92 -21.22 -37.48
CA LYS A 361 -13.79 -22.34 -37.02
C LYS A 361 -14.66 -22.05 -35.78
N PHE A 362 -15.22 -20.86 -35.61
CA PHE A 362 -16.19 -20.66 -34.53
C PHE A 362 -17.25 -19.61 -34.85
N ARG A 363 -18.47 -19.82 -34.34
CA ARG A 363 -19.57 -18.87 -34.45
C ARG A 363 -19.32 -17.70 -33.49
N GLN A 364 -19.04 -16.53 -34.03
CA GLN A 364 -18.89 -15.31 -33.24
C GLN A 364 -20.24 -14.90 -32.64
N SER A 365 -20.27 -14.61 -31.34
CA SER A 365 -21.45 -14.08 -30.67
C SER A 365 -21.73 -12.64 -31.12
N SER A 366 -22.97 -12.17 -30.98
CA SER A 366 -23.34 -10.78 -31.29
C SER A 366 -22.50 -9.78 -30.48
N GLN A 367 -22.22 -10.09 -29.20
CA GLN A 367 -21.36 -9.27 -28.35
C GLN A 367 -19.93 -9.18 -28.91
N SER A 368 -19.37 -10.32 -29.35
CA SER A 368 -18.01 -10.33 -29.88
C SER A 368 -17.90 -9.56 -31.20
N LYS A 369 -18.90 -9.68 -32.08
CA LYS A 369 -18.94 -8.93 -33.34
C LYS A 369 -18.99 -7.42 -33.10
N HIS A 370 -19.82 -6.99 -32.16
CA HIS A 370 -19.93 -5.58 -31.79
C HIS A 370 -18.60 -5.06 -31.20
N ALA A 371 -18.01 -5.81 -30.27
CA ALA A 371 -16.72 -5.47 -29.67
C ALA A 371 -15.60 -5.34 -30.71
N VAL A 372 -15.47 -6.31 -31.63
CA VAL A 372 -14.46 -6.26 -32.70
C VAL A 372 -14.63 -5.01 -33.56
N LYS A 373 -15.86 -4.69 -33.97
CA LYS A 373 -16.14 -3.49 -34.77
C LYS A 373 -15.71 -2.22 -34.04
N THR A 374 -16.11 -2.06 -32.78
CA THR A 374 -15.75 -0.91 -31.96
C THR A 374 -14.24 -0.79 -31.78
N LEU A 375 -13.59 -1.87 -31.36
CA LEU A 375 -12.15 -1.87 -31.07
C LEU A 375 -11.31 -1.63 -32.33
N LYS A 376 -11.68 -2.19 -33.48
CA LYS A 376 -11.01 -1.91 -34.76
C LYS A 376 -11.07 -0.43 -35.11
N ASN A 377 -12.24 0.21 -34.96
CA ASN A 377 -12.38 1.63 -35.25
C ASN A 377 -11.47 2.48 -34.35
N LEU A 378 -11.39 2.15 -33.06
CA LEU A 378 -10.53 2.85 -32.09
C LEU A 378 -9.04 2.64 -32.39
N VAL A 379 -8.65 1.43 -32.77
CA VAL A 379 -7.28 1.10 -33.22
C VAL A 379 -6.92 1.90 -34.48
N THR A 380 -7.79 1.93 -35.49
CA THR A 380 -7.54 2.66 -36.75
C THR A 380 -7.38 4.16 -36.52
N ARG A 381 -8.20 4.73 -35.63
CA ARG A 381 -8.13 6.16 -35.27
C ARG A 381 -7.00 6.47 -34.28
N ARG A 382 -6.31 5.45 -33.78
CA ARG A 382 -5.28 5.53 -32.74
C ARG A 382 -5.75 6.28 -31.49
N GLU A 383 -7.03 6.13 -31.13
CA GLU A 383 -7.64 6.75 -29.95
C GLU A 383 -7.30 5.92 -28.69
N SER A 384 -6.05 5.99 -28.22
CA SER A 384 -5.53 5.14 -27.12
C SER A 384 -6.42 5.18 -25.88
N ASP A 385 -6.88 6.36 -25.47
CA ASP A 385 -7.68 6.52 -24.25
C ASP A 385 -9.01 5.79 -24.35
N LYS A 386 -9.73 6.01 -25.47
CA LYS A 386 -11.01 5.34 -25.75
C LYS A 386 -10.81 3.83 -25.92
N LEU A 387 -9.69 3.42 -26.54
CA LEU A 387 -9.36 2.02 -26.75
C LEU A 387 -9.19 1.31 -25.41
N VAL A 388 -8.45 1.88 -24.46
CA VAL A 388 -8.29 1.24 -23.17
C VAL A 388 -9.63 1.16 -22.43
N THR A 389 -10.41 2.24 -22.40
CA THR A 389 -11.75 2.22 -21.77
C THR A 389 -12.65 1.13 -22.37
N ALA A 390 -12.70 1.03 -23.70
CA ALA A 390 -13.51 0.02 -24.37
C ALA A 390 -13.05 -1.41 -24.07
N VAL A 391 -11.74 -1.67 -24.09
CA VAL A 391 -11.18 -2.99 -23.76
C VAL A 391 -11.53 -3.37 -22.31
N ASN A 392 -11.37 -2.47 -21.35
CA ASN A 392 -11.70 -2.72 -19.94
C ASN A 392 -13.19 -3.04 -19.77
N TYR A 393 -14.05 -2.25 -20.41
CA TYR A 393 -15.48 -2.46 -20.39
C TYR A 393 -15.85 -3.86 -20.89
N TYR A 394 -15.29 -4.28 -22.04
CA TYR A 394 -15.52 -5.61 -22.60
C TYR A 394 -14.99 -6.75 -21.73
N MET A 395 -14.05 -6.48 -20.84
CA MET A 395 -13.46 -7.46 -19.91
C MET A 395 -14.19 -7.52 -18.55
N SER A 396 -15.17 -6.65 -18.31
CA SER A 396 -15.90 -6.58 -17.04
C SER A 396 -16.92 -7.72 -16.85
N VAL A 397 -17.28 -8.00 -15.58
CA VAL A 397 -18.13 -9.16 -15.21
C VAL A 397 -19.61 -8.81 -14.97
N SER A 398 -20.05 -7.56 -15.14
CA SER A 398 -21.43 -7.13 -14.81
C SER A 398 -21.99 -6.08 -15.75
N ILE A 399 -23.33 -6.03 -15.81
CA ILE A 399 -24.15 -5.09 -16.57
C ILE A 399 -25.14 -4.46 -15.57
N LYS A 400 -24.99 -3.18 -15.32
CA LYS A 400 -25.90 -2.29 -14.61
C LYS A 400 -25.75 -0.92 -15.27
N ASN A 401 -26.72 -0.62 -16.13
CA ASN A 401 -27.04 0.70 -16.71
C ASN A 401 -26.01 1.80 -16.43
N SER A 402 -24.91 1.77 -17.18
CA SER A 402 -23.86 2.80 -17.15
C SER A 402 -23.75 3.46 -18.52
N VAL A 403 -23.20 4.68 -18.55
CA VAL A 403 -22.88 5.43 -19.79
C VAL A 403 -22.04 4.60 -20.75
N LEU A 404 -21.23 3.67 -20.24
CA LEU A 404 -20.40 2.77 -21.04
C LEU A 404 -21.23 1.67 -21.72
N ALA A 405 -22.32 1.20 -21.12
CA ALA A 405 -23.19 0.20 -21.72
C ALA A 405 -23.95 0.76 -22.94
N SER A 406 -24.39 2.03 -22.89
CA SER A 406 -24.98 2.68 -24.07
C SER A 406 -23.96 2.92 -25.18
N GLN A 407 -22.68 3.14 -24.83
CA GLN A 407 -21.62 3.37 -25.80
C GLN A 407 -21.03 2.09 -26.41
N TYR A 408 -20.88 1.04 -25.62
CA TYR A 408 -20.10 -0.15 -25.99
C TYR A 408 -20.92 -1.47 -25.99
N GLY A 409 -22.19 -1.45 -25.59
CA GLY A 409 -23.09 -2.60 -25.67
C GLY A 409 -23.07 -3.49 -24.43
N ASN A 410 -22.67 -4.75 -24.59
CA ASN A 410 -22.57 -5.72 -23.48
C ASN A 410 -21.10 -6.18 -23.32
N PRO A 411 -20.63 -6.47 -22.09
CA PRO A 411 -19.32 -7.07 -21.87
C PRO A 411 -19.19 -8.43 -22.56
N LEU A 412 -17.95 -8.85 -22.82
CA LEU A 412 -17.68 -10.16 -23.38
C LEU A 412 -17.90 -11.22 -22.31
N LYS A 413 -18.46 -12.37 -22.74
CA LYS A 413 -18.61 -13.52 -21.84
C LYS A 413 -17.22 -13.93 -21.32
N PRO A 414 -17.02 -14.04 -19.99
CA PRO A 414 -15.76 -14.51 -19.43
C PRO A 414 -15.35 -15.85 -20.03
N GLY A 415 -14.09 -15.94 -20.46
CA GLY A 415 -13.54 -17.15 -21.09
C GLY A 415 -13.87 -17.31 -22.59
N SER A 416 -14.64 -16.41 -23.20
CA SER A 416 -14.75 -16.33 -24.66
C SER A 416 -13.39 -16.08 -25.31
N ARG A 417 -13.23 -16.47 -26.58
CA ARG A 417 -11.95 -16.37 -27.29
C ARG A 417 -11.43 -14.93 -27.34
N LEU A 418 -12.30 -13.97 -27.69
CA LEU A 418 -11.93 -12.55 -27.73
C LEU A 418 -11.53 -12.06 -26.35
N HIS A 419 -12.29 -12.40 -25.31
CA HIS A 419 -11.97 -12.05 -23.93
C HIS A 419 -10.58 -12.58 -23.53
N LYS A 420 -10.24 -13.84 -23.82
CA LYS A 420 -8.90 -14.41 -23.52
C LYS A 420 -7.76 -13.70 -24.28
N MET A 421 -7.99 -13.33 -25.54
CA MET A 421 -7.01 -12.62 -26.36
C MET A 421 -6.78 -11.18 -25.87
N LEU A 422 -7.85 -10.45 -25.58
CA LEU A 422 -7.77 -9.11 -24.99
C LEU A 422 -7.11 -9.14 -23.61
N GLN A 423 -7.44 -10.15 -22.78
CA GLN A 423 -6.78 -10.36 -21.49
C GLN A 423 -5.26 -10.51 -21.65
N THR A 424 -4.82 -11.30 -22.63
CA THR A 424 -3.39 -11.52 -22.90
C THR A 424 -2.72 -10.21 -23.30
N ALA A 425 -3.31 -9.46 -24.24
CA ALA A 425 -2.80 -8.16 -24.66
C ALA A 425 -2.77 -7.12 -23.53
N MET A 426 -3.76 -7.11 -22.64
CA MET A 426 -3.78 -6.24 -21.45
C MET A 426 -2.69 -6.59 -20.45
N VAL A 427 -2.41 -7.89 -20.26
CA VAL A 427 -1.31 -8.35 -19.40
C VAL A 427 0.04 -7.97 -19.99
N GLU A 428 0.24 -8.20 -21.30
CA GLU A 428 1.49 -7.89 -22.01
C GLU A 428 1.78 -6.39 -22.08
N SER A 429 0.77 -5.57 -22.33
CA SER A 429 0.92 -4.10 -22.33
C SER A 429 1.19 -3.51 -20.95
N GLY A 430 0.92 -4.28 -19.90
CA GLY A 430 0.79 -3.77 -18.54
C GLY A 430 -0.42 -2.84 -18.35
N ALA A 431 -1.14 -2.48 -19.41
CA ALA A 431 -2.26 -1.54 -19.38
C ALA A 431 -3.55 -2.18 -18.85
N TYR A 432 -3.47 -3.07 -17.85
CA TYR A 432 -4.64 -3.55 -17.14
C TYR A 432 -5.23 -2.40 -16.33
N GLN A 433 -5.79 -1.42 -17.02
CA GLN A 433 -6.68 -0.45 -16.43
C GLN A 433 -7.99 -1.20 -16.18
N ASP A 434 -8.71 -0.99 -15.08
CA ASP A 434 -10.16 -1.00 -15.19
C ASP A 434 -10.53 0.48 -15.02
N TYR A 435 -11.21 1.10 -15.98
CA TYR A 435 -11.85 2.43 -15.81
C TYR A 435 -13.35 2.26 -15.63
#